data_AF-A0AAP0AV48-F1
#
_entry.id   AF-A0AAP0AV48-F1
#
_cell.length_a   1.000
_cell.length_b   1.000
_cell.length_c   1.000
_cell.angle_alpha   90.00
_cell.angle_beta   90.00
_cell.angle_gamma   90.00
#
_symmetry.space_group_name_H-M   'P 1'
#
loop_
_entity.id
_entity.type
_entity.pdbx_description
1 polymer ?
#
loop_
_entity_poly.entity_id
_entity_poly.type
_entity_poly.pdbx_seq_one_letter_code
_entity_poly.pdbx_strand_id
1 'polypeptide(L)'
;MPKKLGTNSKAEAARERKGAAELEKKERDSREREERYWKEAEGSKSRAAKKREEEAEKRAEAAARRAENRKIVEQELLELEKLNHKPDPKANRVSAPVPKVTEAELSRRREEEQLRLAREAEAAKKRQSRTADEEEYERMVLISNTNRDDSVIEAHSVSEAIAKMTVADVPLPPDRHPERRLKASFKAFEEAELTRLKEEKPGLTHTQYRDLIWKLWKKSPDNPLNQQVYYRAEYLFSILSFRMYNKVAFPTSLFPNATSTCTISYS
;
A
#
# COMPACT_ATOMS: atom_id res chain seq x y z
N MET A 1 70.27 15.53 -2.09
CA MET A 1 70.00 14.94 -0.76
C MET A 1 69.07 13.74 -0.94
N PRO A 2 69.40 12.54 -0.43
CA PRO A 2 68.57 11.35 -0.61
C PRO A 2 67.30 11.44 0.23
N LYS A 3 66.13 11.17 -0.36
CA LYS A 3 64.85 11.11 0.37
C LYS A 3 64.90 9.92 1.35
N LYS A 4 64.63 10.18 2.64
CA LYS A 4 64.55 9.14 3.69
C LYS A 4 63.52 8.08 3.28
N LEU A 5 63.99 6.91 2.82
CA LEU A 5 63.20 5.71 2.52
C LEU A 5 62.79 4.99 3.82
N GLY A 6 62.36 5.72 4.84
CA GLY A 6 61.77 5.14 6.05
C GLY A 6 60.27 5.02 5.82
N THR A 7 59.77 3.80 5.68
CA THR A 7 58.33 3.54 5.65
C THR A 7 57.69 4.06 6.94
N ASN A 8 56.54 4.73 6.81
CA ASN A 8 55.84 5.31 7.96
C ASN A 8 55.17 4.16 8.75
N SER A 9 55.60 3.92 9.99
CA SER A 9 55.06 2.87 10.87
C SER A 9 53.53 2.87 10.98
N LYS A 10 52.88 4.05 10.96
CA LYS A 10 51.40 4.14 10.96
C LYS A 10 50.78 3.66 9.65
N ALA A 11 51.47 3.88 8.53
CA ALA A 11 51.04 3.39 7.21
C ALA A 11 51.25 1.88 7.08
N GLU A 12 52.29 1.32 7.70
CA GLU A 12 52.50 -0.13 7.79
C GLU A 12 51.41 -0.79 8.65
N ALA A 13 51.13 -0.27 9.84
CA ALA A 13 50.05 -0.76 10.69
C ALA A 13 48.66 -0.70 10.00
N ALA A 14 48.42 0.34 9.18
CA ALA A 14 47.19 0.43 8.39
C ALA A 14 47.14 -0.61 7.24
N ARG A 15 48.28 -0.91 6.61
CA ARG A 15 48.39 -1.97 5.60
C ARG A 15 48.24 -3.35 6.21
N GLU A 16 48.78 -3.58 7.41
CA GLU A 16 48.62 -4.83 8.16
C GLU A 16 47.16 -5.08 8.55
N ARG A 17 46.42 -4.06 9.03
CA ARG A 17 44.99 -4.20 9.32
C ARG A 17 44.17 -4.51 8.07
N LYS A 18 44.48 -3.87 6.95
CA LYS A 18 43.84 -4.17 5.65
C LYS A 18 44.21 -5.58 5.18
N GLY A 19 45.47 -5.98 5.33
CA GLY A 19 45.93 -7.32 5.01
C GLY A 19 45.25 -8.39 5.86
N ALA A 20 45.12 -8.17 7.17
CA ALA A 20 44.42 -9.05 8.09
C ALA A 20 42.94 -9.21 7.74
N ALA A 21 42.24 -8.10 7.44
CA ALA A 21 40.84 -8.15 7.01
C ALA A 21 40.65 -8.87 5.66
N GLU A 22 41.57 -8.67 4.71
CA GLU A 22 41.55 -9.38 3.43
C GLU A 22 41.87 -10.87 3.59
N LEU A 23 42.76 -11.24 4.52
CA LEU A 23 43.06 -12.63 4.86
C LEU A 23 41.85 -13.30 5.54
N GLU A 24 41.23 -12.65 6.52
CA GLU A 24 40.00 -13.13 7.18
C GLU A 24 38.86 -13.32 6.17
N LYS A 25 38.71 -12.38 5.22
CA LYS A 25 37.74 -12.51 4.14
C LYS A 25 38.06 -13.70 3.23
N LYS A 26 39.33 -13.89 2.85
CA LYS A 26 39.75 -15.03 2.04
C LYS A 26 39.56 -16.36 2.77
N GLU A 27 39.82 -16.40 4.07
CA GLU A 27 39.62 -17.58 4.93
C GLU A 27 38.14 -17.90 5.09
N ARG A 28 37.29 -16.88 5.27
CA ARG A 28 35.84 -17.06 5.27
C ARG A 28 35.36 -17.59 3.92
N ASP A 29 35.82 -16.98 2.82
CA ASP A 29 35.43 -17.39 1.47
C ASP A 29 35.94 -18.82 1.15
N SER A 30 37.13 -19.21 1.64
CA SER A 30 37.63 -20.59 1.48
C SER A 30 36.83 -21.58 2.32
N ARG A 31 36.52 -21.23 3.58
CA ARG A 31 35.67 -22.05 4.45
C ARG A 31 34.28 -22.22 3.87
N GLU A 32 33.65 -21.16 3.35
CA GLU A 32 32.34 -21.26 2.69
C GLU A 32 32.40 -22.13 1.43
N ARG A 33 33.49 -22.08 0.66
CA ARG A 33 33.66 -22.97 -0.51
C ARG A 33 33.82 -24.42 -0.10
N GLU A 34 34.59 -24.69 0.95
CA GLU A 34 34.75 -26.04 1.51
C GLU A 34 33.42 -26.56 2.08
N GLU A 35 32.70 -25.75 2.86
CA GLU A 35 31.38 -26.09 3.38
C GLU A 35 30.38 -26.36 2.25
N ARG A 36 30.39 -25.56 1.18
CA ARG A 36 29.55 -25.81 -0.01
C ARG A 36 29.94 -27.10 -0.71
N TYR A 37 31.24 -27.33 -0.91
CA TYR A 37 31.76 -28.56 -1.53
C TYR A 37 31.34 -29.80 -0.73
N TRP A 38 31.49 -29.76 0.60
CA TRP A 38 31.07 -30.83 1.49
C TRP A 38 29.55 -31.03 1.50
N LYS A 39 28.77 -29.95 1.48
CA LYS A 39 27.31 -30.02 1.42
C LYS A 39 26.80 -30.60 0.09
N GLU A 40 27.44 -30.27 -1.02
CA GLU A 40 27.10 -30.83 -2.33
C GLU A 40 27.51 -32.31 -2.42
N ALA A 41 28.65 -32.68 -1.82
CA ALA A 41 29.10 -34.07 -1.72
C ALA A 41 28.19 -34.95 -0.83
N GLU A 42 27.56 -34.37 0.20
CA GLU A 42 26.58 -35.08 1.05
C GLU A 42 25.30 -35.45 0.28
N GLY A 43 25.03 -34.76 -0.84
CA GLY A 43 23.87 -35.01 -1.69
C GLY A 43 22.53 -34.76 -0.99
N SER A 44 21.44 -35.21 -1.63
CA SER A 44 20.11 -35.13 -1.01
C SER A 44 19.98 -36.16 0.11
N LYS A 45 19.80 -35.70 1.36
CA LYS A 45 19.45 -36.55 2.50
C LYS A 45 18.27 -37.47 2.14
N SER A 46 18.35 -38.76 2.51
CA SER A 46 17.26 -39.70 2.29
C SER A 46 15.97 -39.24 2.96
N ARG A 47 14.80 -39.65 2.46
CA ARG A 47 13.49 -39.30 3.05
C ARG A 47 13.41 -39.67 4.54
N ALA A 48 14.09 -40.74 4.96
CA ALA A 48 14.19 -41.16 6.35
C ALA A 48 15.05 -40.21 7.20
N ALA A 49 16.19 -39.73 6.68
CA ALA A 49 17.02 -38.75 7.35
C ALA A 49 16.29 -37.39 7.50
N LYS A 50 15.59 -36.95 6.43
CA LYS A 50 14.76 -35.75 6.47
C LYS A 50 13.64 -35.84 7.52
N LYS A 51 12.96 -36.98 7.61
CA LYS A 51 11.92 -37.21 8.63
C LYS A 51 12.47 -37.18 10.05
N ARG A 52 13.67 -37.72 10.29
CA ARG A 52 14.33 -37.67 11.60
C ARG A 52 14.75 -36.26 12.00
N GLU A 53 15.25 -35.47 11.05
CA GLU A 53 15.64 -34.07 11.28
C GLU A 53 14.41 -33.20 11.60
N GLU A 54 13.33 -33.35 10.84
CA GLU A 54 12.07 -32.63 11.09
C GLU A 54 11.42 -33.01 12.44
N GLU A 55 11.45 -34.30 12.81
CA GLU A 55 10.97 -34.75 14.12
C GLU A 55 11.85 -34.23 15.27
N ALA A 56 13.17 -34.18 15.07
CA ALA A 56 14.11 -33.61 16.04
C ALA A 56 13.91 -32.08 16.18
N GLU A 57 13.69 -31.37 15.07
CA GLU A 57 13.39 -29.93 15.06
C GLU A 57 12.07 -29.64 15.77
N LYS A 58 11.01 -30.39 15.47
CA LYS A 58 9.72 -30.27 16.16
C LYS A 58 9.82 -30.57 17.66
N ARG A 59 10.64 -31.55 18.05
CA ARG A 59 10.89 -31.87 19.46
C ARG A 59 11.70 -30.77 20.16
N ALA A 60 12.67 -30.17 19.47
CA ALA A 60 13.46 -29.06 19.96
C ALA A 60 12.61 -27.79 20.10
N GLU A 61 11.76 -27.46 19.13
CA GLU A 61 10.82 -26.35 19.19
C GLU A 61 9.82 -26.53 20.34
N ALA A 62 9.25 -27.73 20.50
CA ALA A 62 8.38 -28.03 21.62
C ALA A 62 9.10 -27.91 22.98
N ALA A 63 10.37 -28.31 23.06
CA ALA A 63 11.19 -28.15 24.27
C ALA A 63 11.52 -26.69 24.55
N ALA A 64 11.81 -25.89 23.52
CA ALA A 64 12.06 -24.45 23.61
C ALA A 64 10.82 -23.71 24.09
N ARG A 65 9.65 -23.96 23.47
CA ARG A 65 8.36 -23.39 23.91
C ARG A 65 8.03 -23.76 25.35
N ARG A 66 8.31 -25.00 25.76
CA ARG A 66 8.14 -25.42 27.17
C ARG A 66 9.13 -24.74 28.11
N ALA A 67 10.35 -24.46 27.67
CA ALA A 67 11.34 -23.74 28.46
C ALA A 67 10.96 -22.25 28.60
N GLU A 68 10.48 -21.62 27.54
CA GLU A 68 9.96 -20.24 27.57
C GLU A 68 8.74 -20.12 28.49
N ASN A 69 7.76 -21.00 28.34
CA ASN A 69 6.59 -21.03 29.24
C ASN A 69 7.00 -21.23 30.70
N ARG A 70 8.00 -22.09 30.99
CA ARG A 70 8.52 -22.28 32.34
C ARG A 70 9.18 -21.01 32.89
N LYS A 71 9.99 -20.33 32.07
CA LYS A 71 10.61 -19.04 32.46
C LYS A 71 9.56 -17.98 32.77
N ILE A 72 8.48 -17.92 31.99
CA ILE A 72 7.37 -16.98 32.23
C ILE A 72 6.69 -17.32 33.56
N VAL A 73 6.36 -18.58 33.81
CA VAL A 73 5.76 -19.01 35.08
C VAL A 73 6.68 -18.74 36.27
N GLU A 74 8.00 -18.98 36.13
CA GLU A 74 8.97 -18.64 37.17
C GLU A 74 9.04 -17.13 37.43
N GLN A 75 8.96 -16.30 36.38
CA GLN A 75 8.88 -14.85 36.53
C GLN A 75 7.59 -14.42 37.24
N GLU A 76 6.44 -14.96 36.87
CA GLU A 76 5.16 -14.70 37.53
C GLU A 76 5.18 -15.13 39.00
N LEU A 77 5.76 -16.29 39.32
CA LEU A 77 5.93 -16.76 40.70
C LEU A 77 6.86 -15.86 41.50
N LEU A 78 7.97 -15.39 40.91
CA LEU A 78 8.88 -14.45 41.56
C LEU A 78 8.21 -13.09 41.80
N GLU A 79 7.34 -12.63 40.89
CA GLU A 79 6.55 -11.42 41.07
C GLU A 79 5.52 -11.60 42.19
N LEU A 80 4.83 -12.73 42.22
CA LEU A 80 3.90 -13.07 43.31
C LEU A 80 4.63 -13.23 44.65
N GLU A 81 5.82 -13.82 44.68
CA GLU A 81 6.64 -13.93 45.89
C GLU A 81 7.06 -12.55 46.39
N LYS A 82 7.46 -11.63 45.51
CA LYS A 82 7.76 -10.24 45.88
C LYS A 82 6.54 -9.50 46.43
N LEU A 83 5.35 -9.75 45.90
CA LEU A 83 4.11 -9.16 46.39
C LEU A 83 3.64 -9.78 47.72
N ASN A 84 3.89 -11.08 47.91
CA ASN A 84 3.58 -11.80 49.14
C ASN A 84 4.58 -11.52 50.26
N HIS A 85 5.84 -11.23 49.90
CA HIS A 85 6.84 -10.73 50.82
C HIS A 85 6.59 -9.24 51.10
N LYS A 86 5.58 -8.97 51.93
CA LYS A 86 5.37 -7.65 52.52
C LYS A 86 6.53 -7.39 53.48
N PRO A 87 7.48 -6.47 53.19
CA PRO A 87 8.45 -6.09 54.19
C PRO A 87 7.69 -5.50 55.37
N ASP A 88 8.01 -5.95 56.58
CA ASP A 88 7.37 -5.47 57.79
C ASP A 88 7.33 -3.92 57.79
N PRO A 89 6.16 -3.29 58.00
CA PRO A 89 5.99 -1.84 57.94
C PRO A 89 6.79 -1.08 59.02
N LYS A 90 7.49 -1.81 59.91
CA LYS A 90 8.38 -1.27 60.94
C LYS A 90 9.87 -1.29 60.56
N ALA A 91 10.27 -1.96 59.48
CA ALA A 91 11.67 -1.96 59.00
C ALA A 91 11.97 -0.92 57.91
N ASN A 92 10.95 -0.28 57.31
CA ASN A 92 11.12 0.67 56.21
C ASN A 92 10.92 2.15 56.61
N ARG A 93 10.87 2.47 57.91
CA ARG A 93 10.73 3.86 58.40
C ARG A 93 12.05 4.54 58.75
N VAL A 94 13.17 3.82 58.69
CA VAL A 94 14.50 4.38 58.96
C VAL A 94 15.46 3.79 57.95
N SER A 95 16.07 4.65 57.13
CA SER A 95 17.18 4.38 56.20
C SER A 95 16.86 4.16 54.71
N ALA A 96 16.20 5.13 54.07
CA ALA A 96 16.59 5.52 52.72
C ALA A 96 16.22 6.99 52.50
N PRO A 97 17.18 7.91 52.30
CA PRO A 97 16.83 9.26 51.87
C PRO A 97 16.19 9.14 50.49
N VAL A 98 14.91 9.49 50.38
CA VAL A 98 14.21 9.60 49.10
C VAL A 98 15.06 10.52 48.21
N PRO A 99 15.61 10.01 47.08
CA PRO A 99 16.43 10.83 46.20
C PRO A 99 15.59 12.01 45.72
N LYS A 100 16.07 13.22 45.96
CA LYS A 100 15.43 14.45 45.48
C LYS A 100 15.57 14.46 43.97
N VAL A 101 14.55 13.99 43.28
CA VAL A 101 14.50 13.96 41.82
C VAL A 101 14.43 15.41 41.32
N THR A 102 15.39 15.81 40.51
CA THR A 102 15.41 17.14 39.88
C THR A 102 14.30 17.23 38.82
N GLU A 103 13.79 18.42 38.56
CA GLU A 103 12.70 18.65 37.60
C GLU A 103 13.00 18.07 36.19
N ALA A 104 14.27 18.11 35.77
CA ALA A 104 14.74 17.53 34.52
C ALA A 104 14.53 16.00 34.45
N GLU A 105 14.70 15.30 35.57
CA GLU A 105 14.52 13.84 35.62
C GLU A 105 13.03 13.45 35.68
N LEU A 106 12.17 14.32 36.22
CA LEU A 106 10.72 14.17 36.13
C LEU A 106 10.20 14.37 34.71
N SER A 107 10.75 15.33 33.95
CA SER A 107 10.41 15.50 32.52
C SER A 107 10.82 14.27 31.71
N ARG A 108 12.05 13.79 31.90
CA ARG A 108 12.55 12.58 31.22
C ARG A 108 11.67 11.36 31.49
N ARG A 109 11.28 11.13 32.76
CA ARG A 109 10.35 10.04 33.10
C ARG A 109 8.98 10.18 32.45
N ARG A 110 8.43 11.39 32.38
CA ARG A 110 7.13 11.64 31.72
C ARG A 110 7.23 11.37 30.21
N GLU A 111 8.31 11.79 29.58
CA GLU A 111 8.58 11.52 28.16
C GLU A 111 8.76 10.02 27.87
N GLU A 112 9.49 9.31 28.72
CA GLU A 112 9.66 7.85 28.62
C GLU A 112 8.33 7.09 28.79
N GLU A 113 7.49 7.49 29.76
CA GLU A 113 6.16 6.92 29.96
C GLU A 113 5.23 7.20 28.75
N GLN A 114 5.26 8.42 28.22
CA GLN A 114 4.49 8.78 27.01
C GLN A 114 4.95 7.97 25.79
N LEU A 115 6.27 7.78 25.63
CA LEU A 115 6.82 6.95 24.57
C LEU A 115 6.42 5.47 24.73
N ARG A 116 6.39 4.96 25.97
CA ARG A 116 5.94 3.58 26.24
C ARG A 116 4.47 3.41 25.88
N LEU A 117 3.61 4.33 26.31
CA LEU A 117 2.18 4.34 25.96
C LEU A 117 1.95 4.46 24.45
N ALA A 118 2.74 5.28 23.74
CA ALA A 118 2.66 5.40 22.28
C ALA A 118 3.04 4.09 21.58
N ARG A 119 4.10 3.42 22.04
CA ARG A 119 4.52 2.10 21.50
C ARG A 119 3.49 1.00 21.79
N GLU A 120 2.89 1.00 22.98
CA GLU A 120 1.82 0.07 23.34
C GLU A 120 0.57 0.31 22.49
N ALA A 121 0.20 1.58 22.25
CA ALA A 121 -0.92 1.94 21.39
C ALA A 121 -0.68 1.56 19.92
N GLU A 122 0.54 1.75 19.40
CA GLU A 122 0.91 1.29 18.05
C GLU A 122 0.89 -0.24 17.94
N ALA A 123 1.40 -0.94 18.95
CA ALA A 123 1.36 -2.39 19.03
C ALA A 123 -0.09 -2.92 19.11
N ALA A 124 -0.97 -2.24 19.85
CA ALA A 124 -2.40 -2.56 19.92
C ALA A 124 -3.10 -2.37 18.57
N LYS A 125 -2.84 -1.25 17.87
CA LYS A 125 -3.34 -1.03 16.50
C LYS A 125 -2.84 -2.09 15.52
N LYS A 126 -1.58 -2.51 15.65
CA LYS A 126 -0.99 -3.59 14.84
C LYS A 126 -1.55 -4.98 15.18
N ARG A 127 -1.98 -5.21 16.43
CA ARG A 127 -2.69 -6.44 16.81
C ARG A 127 -4.10 -6.44 16.24
N GLN A 128 -4.82 -5.32 16.37
CA GLN A 128 -6.14 -5.14 15.79
C GLN A 128 -6.14 -5.28 14.27
N SER A 129 -5.11 -4.81 13.56
CA SER A 129 -5.03 -5.03 12.10
C SER A 129 -4.65 -6.46 11.68
N ARG A 130 -4.15 -7.28 12.61
CA ARG A 130 -3.79 -8.69 12.35
C ARG A 130 -4.92 -9.66 12.69
N THR A 131 -5.82 -9.27 13.58
CA THR A 131 -7.06 -10.00 13.87
C THR A 131 -8.14 -9.46 12.94
N ALA A 132 -8.68 -10.30 12.05
CA ALA A 132 -9.87 -9.92 11.29
C ALA A 132 -10.98 -9.59 12.30
N ASP A 133 -11.64 -8.45 12.11
CA ASP A 133 -12.73 -8.03 12.99
C ASP A 133 -13.84 -9.09 12.96
N GLU A 134 -14.43 -9.40 14.11
CA GLU A 134 -15.48 -10.43 14.21
C GLU A 134 -16.64 -10.10 13.25
N GLU A 135 -16.93 -8.81 13.06
CA GLU A 135 -17.91 -8.30 12.10
C GLU A 135 -17.55 -8.55 10.61
N GLU A 136 -16.25 -8.65 10.28
CA GLU A 136 -15.79 -8.96 8.92
C GLU A 136 -15.84 -10.48 8.66
N TYR A 137 -15.50 -11.28 9.68
CA TYR A 137 -15.70 -12.72 9.64
C TYR A 137 -17.18 -13.08 9.55
N GLU A 138 -18.04 -12.44 10.35
CA GLU A 138 -19.49 -12.61 10.27
C GLU A 138 -20.02 -12.26 8.87
N ARG A 139 -19.54 -11.18 8.24
CA ARG A 139 -19.91 -10.84 6.85
C ARG A 139 -19.44 -11.87 5.82
N MET A 140 -18.25 -12.46 5.99
CA MET A 140 -17.77 -13.53 5.11
C MET A 140 -18.50 -14.86 5.32
N VAL A 141 -18.92 -15.16 6.55
CA VAL A 141 -19.63 -16.40 6.88
C VAL A 141 -21.12 -16.29 6.55
N LEU A 142 -21.73 -15.11 6.68
CA LEU A 142 -23.10 -14.80 6.22
C LEU A 142 -23.19 -14.54 4.71
N ILE A 143 -22.31 -15.11 3.89
CA ILE A 143 -22.56 -15.16 2.44
C ILE A 143 -23.72 -16.14 2.23
N SER A 144 -24.91 -15.58 2.01
CA SER A 144 -26.10 -16.35 1.69
C SER A 144 -25.85 -17.21 0.44
N ASN A 145 -26.20 -18.49 0.51
CA ASN A 145 -26.04 -19.42 -0.60
C ASN A 145 -27.18 -19.21 -1.60
N THR A 146 -26.96 -18.33 -2.57
CA THR A 146 -27.92 -17.96 -3.63
C THR A 146 -28.33 -19.15 -4.51
N ASN A 147 -27.69 -20.32 -4.42
CA ASN A 147 -28.15 -21.52 -5.13
C ASN A 147 -29.47 -22.10 -4.56
N ARG A 148 -29.95 -21.60 -3.42
CA ARG A 148 -31.24 -21.96 -2.81
C ARG A 148 -32.28 -20.85 -2.87
N ASP A 149 -31.95 -19.69 -3.41
CA ASP A 149 -32.94 -18.63 -3.60
C ASP A 149 -33.76 -18.96 -4.85
N ASP A 150 -35.09 -18.96 -4.71
CA ASP A 150 -36.10 -19.20 -5.78
C ASP A 150 -36.10 -18.12 -6.89
N SER A 151 -34.98 -17.44 -7.09
CA SER A 151 -34.59 -16.72 -8.30
C SER A 151 -34.29 -17.65 -9.49
N VAL A 152 -34.81 -18.88 -9.44
CA VAL A 152 -34.83 -19.80 -10.57
C VAL A 152 -35.66 -19.15 -11.66
N ILE A 153 -34.98 -18.74 -12.72
CA ILE A 153 -35.60 -18.27 -13.95
C ILE A 153 -36.30 -19.47 -14.58
N GLU A 154 -37.54 -19.74 -14.18
CA GLU A 154 -38.40 -20.70 -14.86
C GLU A 154 -38.73 -20.14 -16.24
N ALA A 155 -38.16 -20.76 -17.27
CA ALA A 155 -38.48 -20.48 -18.66
C ALA A 155 -38.93 -21.79 -19.29
N HIS A 156 -40.15 -21.79 -19.83
CA HIS A 156 -40.77 -22.99 -20.40
C HIS A 156 -40.57 -23.06 -21.93
N SER A 157 -39.91 -22.08 -22.52
CA SER A 157 -39.57 -22.04 -23.95
C SER A 157 -38.16 -21.48 -24.18
N VAL A 158 -37.54 -21.87 -25.30
CA VAL A 158 -36.17 -21.43 -25.67
C VAL A 158 -36.09 -19.91 -25.82
N SER A 159 -37.10 -19.29 -26.41
CA SER A 159 -37.18 -17.83 -26.58
C SER A 159 -37.29 -17.09 -25.25
N GLU A 160 -38.06 -17.64 -24.30
CA GLU A 160 -38.22 -17.07 -22.96
C GLU A 160 -36.95 -17.23 -22.12
N ALA A 161 -36.24 -18.35 -22.27
CA ALA A 161 -34.95 -18.57 -21.62
C ALA A 161 -33.92 -17.56 -22.12
N ILE A 162 -33.86 -17.31 -23.43
CA ILE A 162 -32.99 -16.29 -24.01
C ILE A 162 -33.36 -14.90 -23.47
N ALA A 163 -34.64 -14.51 -23.47
CA ALA A 163 -35.06 -13.19 -23.01
C ALA A 163 -34.77 -12.93 -21.51
N LYS A 164 -34.86 -13.96 -20.66
CA LYS A 164 -34.57 -13.84 -19.22
C LYS A 164 -33.07 -13.99 -18.90
N MET A 165 -32.29 -14.68 -19.74
CA MET A 165 -30.82 -14.76 -19.62
C MET A 165 -30.09 -13.59 -20.29
N THR A 166 -30.73 -12.89 -21.22
CA THR A 166 -30.24 -11.61 -21.73
C THR A 166 -30.39 -10.58 -20.62
N VAL A 167 -29.39 -10.53 -19.74
CA VAL A 167 -29.03 -9.29 -19.05
C VAL A 167 -28.73 -8.33 -20.18
N ALA A 168 -29.74 -7.54 -20.60
CA ALA A 168 -29.54 -6.41 -21.47
C ALA A 168 -28.29 -5.70 -20.95
N ASP A 169 -27.30 -5.47 -21.82
CA ASP A 169 -26.07 -4.73 -21.52
C ASP A 169 -26.43 -3.55 -20.62
N VAL A 170 -26.37 -3.77 -19.30
CA VAL A 170 -26.62 -2.71 -18.34
C VAL A 170 -25.37 -1.88 -18.54
N PRO A 171 -25.46 -0.67 -19.13
CA PRO A 171 -24.29 0.16 -19.25
C PRO A 171 -23.90 0.42 -17.81
N LEU A 172 -22.84 -0.25 -17.36
CA LEU A 172 -22.29 -0.04 -16.03
C LEU A 172 -22.24 1.48 -15.84
N PRO A 173 -22.74 2.01 -14.69
CA PRO A 173 -22.80 3.44 -14.46
C PRO A 173 -21.47 4.05 -14.91
N PRO A 174 -21.46 5.03 -15.84
CA PRO A 174 -20.24 5.45 -16.50
C PRO A 174 -19.22 5.80 -15.42
N ASP A 175 -18.13 5.02 -15.39
CA ASP A 175 -17.11 5.10 -14.35
C ASP A 175 -16.68 6.57 -14.21
N ARG A 176 -17.01 7.14 -13.05
CA ARG A 176 -16.80 8.55 -12.73
C ARG A 176 -15.31 8.92 -12.75
N HIS A 177 -14.40 7.95 -12.80
CA HIS A 177 -12.96 8.20 -12.85
C HIS A 177 -12.43 8.34 -14.28
N PRO A 178 -11.95 9.54 -14.67
CA PRO A 178 -11.38 9.77 -16.01
C PRO A 178 -10.12 8.91 -16.27
N GLU A 179 -9.38 8.55 -15.22
CA GLU A 179 -8.19 7.70 -15.31
C GLU A 179 -8.50 6.24 -15.70
N ARG A 180 -9.64 5.71 -15.24
CA ARG A 180 -10.09 4.36 -15.58
C ARG A 180 -10.68 4.32 -16.99
N ARG A 181 -11.42 5.35 -17.38
CA ARG A 181 -11.92 5.51 -18.75
C ARG A 181 -10.78 5.58 -19.76
N LEU A 182 -9.72 6.36 -19.48
CA LEU A 182 -8.56 6.46 -20.37
C LEU A 182 -7.92 5.10 -20.66
N LYS A 183 -7.75 4.25 -19.63
CA LYS A 183 -7.12 2.93 -19.79
C LYS A 183 -8.05 1.94 -20.49
N ALA A 184 -9.33 1.94 -20.15
CA ALA A 184 -10.32 1.06 -20.78
C ALA A 184 -10.53 1.40 -22.26
N SER A 185 -10.70 2.69 -22.57
CA SER A 185 -10.88 3.16 -23.94
C SER A 185 -9.62 2.98 -24.78
N PHE A 186 -8.43 3.22 -24.19
CA PHE A 186 -7.16 2.95 -24.87
C PHE A 186 -6.98 1.46 -25.17
N LYS A 187 -7.34 0.56 -24.25
CA LYS A 187 -7.24 -0.90 -24.47
C LYS A 187 -8.19 -1.37 -25.57
N ALA A 188 -9.44 -0.89 -25.59
CA ALA A 188 -10.40 -1.21 -26.64
C ALA A 188 -9.91 -0.74 -28.03
N PHE A 189 -9.33 0.46 -28.10
CA PHE A 189 -8.75 1.00 -29.32
C PHE A 189 -7.47 0.28 -29.73
N GLU A 190 -6.61 -0.09 -28.77
CA GLU A 190 -5.40 -0.87 -29.00
C GLU A 190 -5.75 -2.21 -29.64
N GLU A 191 -6.75 -2.93 -29.13
CA GLU A 191 -7.12 -4.24 -29.67
C GLU A 191 -7.69 -4.16 -31.10
N ALA A 192 -8.52 -3.15 -31.40
CA ALA A 192 -9.11 -2.96 -32.74
C ALA A 192 -8.09 -2.47 -33.79
N GLU A 193 -7.20 -1.56 -33.41
CA GLU A 193 -6.18 -1.02 -34.33
C GLU A 193 -4.98 -1.96 -34.46
N LEU A 194 -4.66 -2.74 -33.42
CA LEU A 194 -3.59 -3.72 -33.49
C LEU A 194 -3.90 -4.83 -34.49
N THR A 195 -5.16 -5.26 -34.61
CA THR A 195 -5.55 -6.24 -35.64
C THR A 195 -5.42 -5.65 -37.05
N ARG A 196 -5.89 -4.41 -37.26
CA ARG A 196 -5.76 -3.73 -38.56
C ARG A 196 -4.30 -3.46 -38.97
N LEU A 197 -3.49 -2.96 -38.05
CA LEU A 197 -2.08 -2.64 -38.33
C LEU A 197 -1.20 -3.88 -38.57
N LYS A 198 -1.56 -5.02 -37.97
CA LYS A 198 -0.90 -6.30 -38.25
C LYS A 198 -1.19 -6.81 -39.66
N GLU A 199 -2.40 -6.56 -40.17
CA GLU A 199 -2.81 -6.91 -41.53
C GLU A 199 -2.17 -5.97 -42.58
N GLU A 200 -2.13 -4.66 -42.31
CA GLU A 200 -1.62 -3.68 -43.28
C GLU A 200 -0.09 -3.69 -43.44
N LYS A 201 0.64 -3.95 -42.35
CA LYS A 201 2.10 -3.88 -42.31
C LYS A 201 2.69 -5.02 -41.47
N PRO A 202 2.64 -6.28 -41.93
CA PRO A 202 3.31 -7.36 -41.20
C PRO A 202 4.84 -7.13 -41.22
N GLY A 203 5.47 -7.10 -40.03
CA GLY A 203 6.93 -7.01 -39.90
C GLY A 203 7.45 -5.89 -38.98
N LEU A 204 6.57 -5.08 -38.40
CA LEU A 204 6.96 -4.08 -37.40
C LEU A 204 7.01 -4.71 -35.99
N THR A 205 7.86 -4.21 -35.10
CA THR A 205 7.96 -4.72 -33.72
C THR A 205 6.74 -4.28 -32.91
N HIS A 206 6.27 -5.11 -31.96
CA HIS A 206 5.11 -4.81 -31.11
C HIS A 206 5.17 -3.41 -30.43
N THR A 207 6.35 -3.00 -30.00
CA THR A 207 6.59 -1.66 -29.41
C THR A 207 6.33 -0.52 -30.39
N GLN A 208 6.71 -0.69 -31.65
CA GLN A 208 6.51 0.32 -32.70
C GLN A 208 5.02 0.42 -33.11
N TYR A 209 4.28 -0.70 -33.11
CA TYR A 209 2.81 -0.64 -33.26
C TYR A 209 2.17 0.11 -32.10
N ARG A 210 2.61 -0.14 -30.85
CA ARG A 210 2.13 0.63 -29.69
C ARG A 210 2.38 2.12 -29.83
N ASP A 211 3.55 2.53 -30.30
CA ASP A 211 3.87 3.95 -30.52
C ASP A 211 3.02 4.59 -31.62
N LEU A 212 2.69 3.84 -32.67
CA LEU A 212 1.81 4.30 -33.75
C LEU A 212 0.36 4.40 -33.28
N ILE A 213 -0.13 3.37 -32.59
CA ILE A 213 -1.46 3.33 -31.96
C ILE A 213 -1.59 4.48 -30.96
N TRP A 214 -0.56 4.76 -30.16
CA TRP A 214 -0.56 5.89 -29.22
C TRP A 214 -0.63 7.26 -29.92
N LYS A 215 -0.02 7.41 -31.11
CA LYS A 215 -0.13 8.64 -31.92
C LYS A 215 -1.51 8.80 -32.53
N LEU A 216 -2.11 7.72 -33.02
CA LEU A 216 -3.48 7.71 -33.55
C LEU A 216 -4.49 7.99 -32.42
N TRP A 217 -4.33 7.32 -31.28
CA TRP A 217 -5.16 7.48 -30.09
C TRP A 217 -5.23 8.92 -29.58
N LYS A 218 -4.11 9.64 -29.57
CA LYS A 218 -4.08 11.06 -29.17
C LYS A 218 -4.94 11.95 -30.08
N LYS A 219 -5.20 11.54 -31.33
CA LYS A 219 -6.04 12.26 -32.30
C LYS A 219 -7.47 11.69 -32.40
N SER A 220 -7.70 10.47 -31.90
CA SER A 220 -9.01 9.80 -32.01
C SER A 220 -10.10 10.48 -31.16
N PRO A 221 -11.37 10.42 -31.62
CA PRO A 221 -12.52 10.95 -30.88
C PRO A 221 -12.86 10.12 -29.62
N ASP A 222 -12.37 8.88 -29.55
CA ASP A 222 -12.60 7.95 -28.43
C ASP A 222 -11.75 8.27 -27.19
N ASN A 223 -10.81 9.20 -27.30
CA ASN A 223 -10.05 9.67 -26.16
C ASN A 223 -10.92 10.60 -25.29
N PRO A 224 -11.24 10.24 -24.04
CA PRO A 224 -12.07 11.07 -23.16
C PRO A 224 -11.44 12.45 -22.85
N LEU A 225 -10.12 12.62 -23.06
CA LEU A 225 -9.45 13.92 -22.95
C LEU A 225 -9.77 14.85 -24.12
N ASN A 226 -10.00 14.30 -25.32
CA ASN A 226 -10.36 15.09 -26.50
C ASN A 226 -11.83 15.54 -26.43
N GLN A 227 -12.71 14.75 -25.80
CA GLN A 227 -14.11 15.10 -25.58
C GLN A 227 -14.27 16.41 -24.78
N GLN A 228 -13.42 16.67 -23.78
CA GLN A 228 -13.44 17.92 -23.00
C GLN A 228 -13.08 19.16 -23.83
N VAL A 229 -12.29 19.00 -24.90
CA VAL A 229 -11.89 20.10 -25.78
C VAL A 229 -13.07 20.56 -26.65
N TYR A 230 -13.91 19.64 -27.12
CA TYR A 230 -15.08 19.95 -27.94
C TYR A 230 -16.16 20.72 -27.15
N TYR A 231 -16.47 20.32 -25.92
CA TYR A 231 -17.44 21.06 -25.08
C TYR A 231 -17.00 22.50 -24.77
N ARG A 232 -15.69 22.76 -24.65
CA ARG A 232 -15.16 24.11 -24.41
C ARG A 232 -15.20 24.99 -25.65
N ALA A 233 -14.99 24.42 -26.84
CA ALA A 233 -15.09 25.13 -28.11
C ALA A 233 -16.54 25.49 -28.45
N GLU A 234 -17.49 24.58 -28.23
CA GLU A 234 -18.92 24.84 -28.45
C GLU A 234 -19.50 25.87 -27.46
N TYR A 235 -19.07 25.84 -26.19
CA TYR A 235 -19.51 26.84 -25.20
C TYR A 235 -18.98 28.25 -25.51
N LEU A 236 -17.74 28.36 -26.01
CA LEU A 236 -17.19 29.64 -26.45
C LEU A 236 -17.87 30.14 -27.73
N PHE A 237 -18.21 29.25 -28.66
CA PHE A 237 -18.95 29.62 -29.87
C PHE A 237 -20.40 30.05 -29.56
N SER A 238 -21.03 29.42 -28.56
CA SER A 238 -22.34 29.80 -28.03
C SER A 238 -22.30 31.12 -27.27
N ILE A 239 -21.31 31.36 -26.39
CA ILE A 239 -21.14 32.65 -25.69
C ILE A 239 -20.83 33.79 -26.66
N LEU A 240 -19.97 33.55 -27.67
CA LEU A 240 -19.70 34.51 -28.73
C LEU A 240 -20.93 34.76 -29.60
N SER A 241 -21.70 33.74 -29.95
CA SER A 241 -22.98 33.90 -30.67
C SER A 241 -24.03 34.64 -29.83
N PHE A 242 -24.14 34.37 -28.53
CA PHE A 242 -25.06 35.06 -27.61
C PHE A 242 -24.68 36.53 -27.42
N ARG A 243 -23.37 36.82 -27.34
CA ARG A 243 -22.84 38.20 -27.28
C ARG A 243 -22.95 38.93 -28.61
N MET A 244 -22.94 38.22 -29.73
CA MET A 244 -23.19 38.77 -31.07
C MET A 244 -24.70 39.04 -31.30
N TYR A 245 -25.58 38.17 -30.79
CA TYR A 245 -27.05 38.36 -30.86
C TYR A 245 -27.57 39.47 -29.94
N ASN A 246 -27.00 39.65 -28.74
CA ASN A 246 -27.40 40.74 -27.83
C ASN A 246 -26.90 42.13 -28.26
N LYS A 247 -25.96 42.23 -29.20
CA LYS A 247 -25.48 43.51 -29.74
C LYS A 247 -26.40 44.10 -30.83
N VAL A 248 -27.44 43.35 -31.24
CA VAL A 248 -28.38 43.71 -32.31
C VAL A 248 -29.78 44.08 -31.77
N ALA A 249 -30.02 43.98 -30.45
CA ALA A 249 -31.33 44.22 -29.84
C ALA A 249 -31.31 45.33 -28.77
N PHE A 250 -31.07 46.57 -29.19
CA PHE A 250 -31.63 47.77 -28.53
C PHE A 250 -31.92 48.84 -29.60
N PRO A 251 -33.16 48.94 -30.11
CA PRO A 251 -33.53 49.98 -31.05
C PRO A 251 -33.62 51.32 -30.33
N THR A 252 -32.74 52.25 -30.70
CA THR A 252 -32.95 53.69 -30.54
C THR A 252 -34.13 54.10 -31.43
N SER A 253 -35.31 54.32 -30.84
CA SER A 253 -36.21 55.38 -31.30
C SER A 253 -37.38 55.58 -30.32
N LEU A 254 -37.76 56.86 -30.18
CA LEU A 254 -39.01 57.39 -29.66
C LEU A 254 -39.11 57.63 -28.15
N PHE A 255 -38.46 58.72 -27.74
CA PHE A 255 -39.06 59.66 -26.79
C PHE A 255 -40.47 60.09 -27.26
N PRO A 256 -41.43 60.17 -26.34
CA PRO A 256 -42.15 61.43 -26.21
C PRO A 256 -42.15 61.95 -24.77
N ASN A 257 -42.11 63.27 -24.67
CA ASN A 257 -42.21 64.06 -23.45
C ASN A 257 -43.41 63.65 -22.59
N ALA A 258 -43.16 63.35 -21.31
CA ALA A 258 -44.17 63.47 -20.26
C ALA A 258 -43.49 63.93 -18.97
N THR A 259 -43.64 65.22 -18.69
CA THR A 259 -43.45 65.86 -17.39
C THR A 259 -44.42 65.28 -16.36
N SER A 260 -43.92 64.71 -15.25
CA SER A 260 -44.59 64.65 -13.94
C SER A 260 -43.62 64.05 -12.92
N THR A 261 -42.88 64.89 -12.18
CA THR A 261 -43.13 65.22 -10.76
C THR A 261 -42.96 64.04 -9.79
N CYS A 262 -41.90 64.17 -8.99
CA CYS A 262 -41.68 63.62 -7.65
C CYS A 262 -42.93 63.11 -6.93
N THR A 263 -42.82 61.93 -6.32
CA THR A 263 -43.02 61.80 -4.86
C THR A 263 -42.42 60.48 -4.38
N ILE A 264 -41.50 60.64 -3.42
CA ILE A 264 -40.99 59.60 -2.53
C ILE A 264 -42.10 59.29 -1.53
N SER A 265 -42.38 58.02 -1.27
CA SER A 265 -43.17 57.60 -0.12
C SER A 265 -42.61 56.29 0.41
N TYR A 266 -41.86 56.41 1.50
CA TYR A 266 -41.47 55.32 2.38
C TYR A 266 -42.63 55.03 3.33
N SER A 267 -43.05 53.77 3.43
CA SER A 267 -43.58 53.13 4.65
C SER A 267 -43.58 51.62 4.44
#